data_AF-A0A942GZU7-F1
#
_entry.id   AF-A0A942GZU7-F1
#
_cell.length_a   1.000
_cell.length_b   1.000
_cell.length_c   1.000
_cell.angle_alpha   90.00
_cell.angle_beta   90.00
_cell.angle_gamma   90.00
#
_symmetry.space_group_name_H-M   'P 1'
#
loop_
_entity.id
_entity.type
_entity.pdbx_description
1 polymer ?
#
loop_
_entity_poly.entity_id
_entity_poly.type
_entity_poly.pdbx_seq_one_letter_code
_entity_poly.pdbx_strand_id
1 'polypeptide(L)'
;MDPRPLLQFRAKRLRDGLGLSNAQADAIAERWGRFDQEHFARQRQIATLRLRFNDILMGPESEDRKSELIKPLLAQFQDLRRQQEDARHRFEDDIRAGLSPAQQARLILMVDDLNKKILDALRERRQERRGF
;
A
#
# COMPACT_ATOMS: atom_id res chain seq x y z
N MET A 1 -15.90 7.02 -7.52
CA MET A 1 -16.47 6.40 -6.31
C MET A 1 -16.48 7.43 -5.20
N ASP A 2 -17.56 7.51 -4.45
CA ASP A 2 -17.63 8.33 -3.24
C ASP A 2 -16.66 7.77 -2.18
N PRO A 3 -15.72 8.56 -1.62
CA PRO A 3 -14.78 8.07 -0.59
C PRO A 3 -15.42 7.87 0.79
N ARG A 4 -16.63 8.43 1.02
CA ARG A 4 -17.30 8.41 2.33
C ARG A 4 -17.57 7.01 2.90
N PRO A 5 -18.01 5.99 2.12
CA PRO A 5 -18.25 4.65 2.66
C PRO A 5 -16.98 3.94 3.15
N LEU A 6 -15.85 4.16 2.48
CA LEU A 6 -14.57 3.55 2.85
C LEU A 6 -14.00 4.18 4.12
N LEU A 7 -14.15 5.50 4.26
CA LEU A 7 -13.75 6.24 5.45
C LEU A 7 -14.57 5.80 6.66
N GLN A 8 -15.89 5.71 6.54
CA GLN A 8 -16.78 5.23 7.62
C GLN A 8 -16.46 3.79 8.04
N PHE A 9 -16.18 2.91 7.06
CA PHE A 9 -15.78 1.53 7.35
C PHE A 9 -14.48 1.46 8.16
N ARG A 10 -13.48 2.26 7.78
CA ARG A 10 -12.18 2.33 8.48
C ARG A 10 -12.32 2.90 9.88
N ALA A 11 -13.01 4.01 10.01
CA ALA A 11 -13.28 4.62 11.30
C ALA A 11 -13.97 3.61 12.24
N LYS A 12 -15.01 2.91 11.76
CA LYS A 12 -15.68 1.86 12.53
C LYS A 12 -14.72 0.75 12.97
N ARG A 13 -13.91 0.20 12.06
CA ARG A 13 -12.90 -0.84 12.36
C ARG A 13 -11.89 -0.38 13.41
N LEU A 14 -11.41 0.86 13.30
CA LEU A 14 -10.44 1.45 14.23
C LEU A 14 -11.04 1.66 15.62
N ARG A 15 -12.30 2.11 15.71
CA ARG A 15 -13.02 2.21 16.99
C ARG A 15 -13.19 0.84 17.63
N ASP A 16 -13.78 -0.09 16.90
CA ASP A 16 -14.17 -1.40 17.43
C ASP A 16 -12.94 -2.24 17.78
N GLY A 17 -11.89 -2.18 16.97
CA GLY A 17 -10.67 -2.97 17.14
C GLY A 17 -9.66 -2.40 18.14
N LEU A 18 -9.56 -1.07 18.25
CA LEU A 18 -8.55 -0.42 19.09
C LEU A 18 -9.15 0.22 20.35
N GLY A 19 -10.47 0.41 20.42
CA GLY A 19 -11.14 1.15 21.49
C GLY A 19 -10.89 2.65 21.40
N LEU A 20 -10.84 3.20 20.18
CA LEU A 20 -10.62 4.62 19.94
C LEU A 20 -11.91 5.43 20.07
N SER A 21 -11.78 6.70 20.47
CA SER A 21 -12.88 7.66 20.36
C SER A 21 -13.27 7.90 18.89
N ASN A 22 -14.50 8.36 18.66
CA ASN A 22 -14.97 8.72 17.30
C ASN A 22 -14.01 9.69 16.62
N ALA A 23 -13.67 10.79 17.29
CA ALA A 23 -12.77 11.82 16.75
C ALA A 23 -11.37 11.27 16.40
N GLN A 24 -10.80 10.41 17.24
CA GLN A 24 -9.50 9.80 16.95
C GLN A 24 -9.56 8.81 15.78
N ALA A 25 -10.60 7.99 15.72
CA ALA A 25 -10.77 7.02 14.65
C ALA A 25 -11.03 7.70 13.29
N ASP A 26 -11.83 8.77 13.27
CA ASP A 26 -12.08 9.56 12.05
C ASP A 26 -10.80 10.23 11.57
N ALA A 27 -10.03 10.86 12.47
CA ALA A 27 -8.75 11.49 12.13
C ALA A 27 -7.72 10.49 11.57
N ILE A 28 -7.64 9.28 12.12
CA ILE A 28 -6.77 8.21 11.59
C ILE A 28 -7.30 7.72 10.24
N ALA A 29 -8.60 7.54 10.07
CA ALA A 29 -9.21 7.09 8.82
C ALA A 29 -8.98 8.09 7.67
N GLU A 30 -9.04 9.39 7.94
CA GLU A 30 -8.72 10.45 6.98
C GLU A 30 -7.24 10.44 6.57
N ARG A 31 -6.33 10.33 7.55
CA ARG A 31 -4.88 10.18 7.28
C ARG A 31 -4.60 8.95 6.42
N TRP A 32 -5.25 7.83 6.71
CA TRP A 32 -5.15 6.62 5.91
C TRP A 32 -5.68 6.85 4.49
N GLY A 33 -6.81 7.54 4.34
CA GLY A 33 -7.33 7.91 3.02
C GLY A 33 -6.31 8.66 2.17
N ARG A 34 -5.61 9.65 2.74
CA ARG A 34 -4.55 10.40 2.05
C ARG A 34 -3.35 9.52 1.70
N PHE A 35 -2.86 8.72 2.66
CA PHE A 35 -1.78 7.76 2.43
C PHE A 35 -2.08 6.83 1.26
N ASP A 36 -3.28 6.26 1.20
CA ASP A 36 -3.67 5.37 0.12
C ASP A 36 -3.70 6.07 -1.24
N GLN A 37 -4.21 7.29 -1.31
CA GLN A 37 -4.24 8.05 -2.58
C GLN A 37 -2.83 8.24 -3.12
N GLU A 38 -1.90 8.67 -2.26
CA GLU A 38 -0.49 8.83 -2.63
C GLU A 38 0.16 7.50 -3.00
N HIS A 39 -0.08 6.46 -2.20
CA HIS A 39 0.45 5.13 -2.42
C HIS A 39 -0.03 4.55 -3.76
N PHE A 40 -1.32 4.65 -4.07
CA PHE A 40 -1.89 4.20 -5.35
C PHE A 40 -1.37 5.04 -6.53
N ALA A 41 -1.21 6.35 -6.37
CA ALA A 41 -0.62 7.19 -7.41
C ALA A 41 0.82 6.74 -7.74
N ARG A 42 1.65 6.48 -6.72
CA ARG A 42 3.02 5.99 -6.91
C ARG A 42 3.06 4.57 -7.46
N GLN A 43 2.17 3.67 -7.01
CA GLN A 43 2.08 2.32 -7.59
C GLN A 43 1.77 2.37 -9.10
N ARG A 44 0.90 3.28 -9.55
CA ARG A 44 0.65 3.47 -10.99
C ARG A 44 1.90 3.93 -11.72
N GLN A 45 2.66 4.90 -11.18
CA GLN A 45 3.92 5.36 -11.78
C GLN A 45 4.94 4.23 -11.89
N ILE A 46 5.09 3.42 -10.83
CA ILE A 46 5.97 2.23 -10.81
C ILE A 46 5.52 1.21 -11.87
N ALA A 47 4.22 0.96 -12.00
CA ALA A 47 3.68 0.06 -13.02
C ALA A 47 3.98 0.57 -14.44
N THR A 48 3.81 1.87 -14.69
CA THR A 48 4.18 2.49 -15.98
C THR A 48 5.67 2.34 -16.28
N LEU A 49 6.55 2.53 -15.29
CA LEU A 49 7.99 2.32 -15.48
C LEU A 49 8.33 0.87 -15.84
N ARG A 50 7.67 -0.10 -15.20
CA ARG A 50 7.86 -1.52 -15.53
C ARG A 50 7.48 -1.83 -16.97
N LEU A 51 6.40 -1.24 -17.47
CA LEU A 51 6.02 -1.38 -18.88
C LEU A 51 7.09 -0.79 -19.80
N ARG A 52 7.57 0.43 -19.49
CA ARG A 52 8.65 1.07 -20.29
C ARG A 52 9.95 0.27 -20.29
N PHE A 53 10.34 -0.31 -19.15
CA PHE A 53 11.50 -1.21 -19.10
C PHE A 53 11.31 -2.39 -20.06
N ASN A 54 10.15 -3.02 -20.01
CA ASN A 54 9.84 -4.15 -20.89
C ASN A 54 9.90 -3.76 -22.36
N ASP A 55 9.31 -2.61 -22.73
CA ASP A 55 9.32 -2.11 -24.11
C ASP A 55 10.74 -1.85 -24.63
N ILE A 56 11.62 -1.27 -23.80
CA ILE A 56 13.02 -1.02 -24.17
C ILE A 56 13.79 -2.34 -24.28
N LEU A 57 13.64 -3.25 -23.31
CA LEU A 57 14.37 -4.52 -23.27
C LEU A 57 13.99 -5.44 -24.44
N MET A 58 12.71 -5.45 -24.82
CA MET A 58 12.19 -6.23 -25.95
C MET A 58 12.38 -5.52 -27.30
N GLY A 59 12.83 -4.27 -27.30
CA GLY A 59 13.07 -3.47 -28.50
C GLY A 59 14.29 -3.94 -29.31
N PRO A 60 14.41 -3.47 -30.56
CA PRO A 60 15.45 -3.90 -31.50
C PRO A 60 16.83 -3.23 -31.26
N GLU A 61 16.92 -2.28 -30.32
CA GLU A 61 18.15 -1.54 -30.01
C GLU A 61 19.28 -2.45 -29.49
N SER A 62 20.52 -1.99 -29.59
CA SER A 62 21.66 -2.69 -28.98
C SER A 62 21.61 -2.63 -27.45
N GLU A 63 22.28 -3.56 -26.77
CA GLU A 63 22.34 -3.61 -25.30
C GLU A 63 22.93 -2.34 -24.67
N ASP A 64 23.93 -1.73 -25.31
CA ASP A 64 24.50 -0.44 -24.87
C ASP A 64 23.45 0.68 -24.94
N ARG A 65 22.70 0.74 -26.06
CA ARG A 65 21.66 1.76 -26.24
C ARG A 65 20.48 1.55 -25.30
N LYS A 66 20.06 0.30 -25.07
CA LYS A 66 19.07 -0.05 -24.04
C LYS A 66 19.53 0.37 -22.65
N SER A 67 20.79 0.13 -22.32
CA SER A 67 21.37 0.52 -21.03
C SER A 67 21.34 2.04 -20.82
N GLU A 68 21.67 2.83 -21.85
CA GLU A 68 21.54 4.30 -21.81
C GLU A 68 20.10 4.76 -21.57
N LEU A 69 19.12 4.14 -22.24
CA LEU A 69 17.70 4.48 -22.13
C LEU A 69 17.11 4.05 -20.77
N ILE A 70 17.54 2.91 -20.24
CA ILE A 70 17.05 2.36 -18.98
C ILE A 70 17.61 3.11 -17.78
N LYS A 71 18.87 3.54 -17.83
CA LYS A 71 19.57 4.18 -16.69
C LYS A 71 18.75 5.30 -16.00
N PRO A 72 18.20 6.31 -16.71
CA PRO A 72 17.38 7.34 -16.06
C PRO A 72 16.07 6.80 -15.49
N LEU A 73 15.43 5.84 -16.17
CA LEU A 73 14.19 5.20 -15.72
C LEU A 73 14.42 4.33 -14.47
N LEU A 74 15.58 3.68 -14.38
CA LEU A 74 15.98 2.87 -13.24
C LEU A 74 16.20 3.72 -11.99
N ALA A 75 16.86 4.87 -12.13
CA ALA A 75 16.99 5.84 -11.05
C ALA A 75 15.62 6.32 -10.55
N GLN A 76 14.74 6.71 -11.47
CA GLN A 76 13.37 7.11 -11.12
C GLN A 76 12.58 5.99 -10.41
N PHE A 77 12.74 4.74 -10.84
CA PHE A 77 12.12 3.60 -10.21
C PHE A 77 12.61 3.39 -8.77
N GLN A 78 13.91 3.50 -8.54
CA GLN A 78 14.52 3.37 -7.21
C GLN A 78 14.02 4.48 -6.27
N ASP A 79 13.97 5.72 -6.76
CA ASP A 79 13.48 6.86 -6.00
C ASP A 79 12.01 6.68 -5.60
N LEU A 80 11.15 6.26 -6.53
CA LEU A 80 9.74 5.99 -6.24
C LEU A 80 9.56 4.89 -5.18
N ARG A 81 10.37 3.83 -5.24
CA ARG A 81 10.35 2.76 -4.22
C ARG A 81 10.79 3.27 -2.86
N ARG A 82 11.85 4.07 -2.80
CA ARG A 82 12.32 4.68 -1.56
C ARG A 82 11.25 5.59 -0.96
N GLN A 83 10.67 6.48 -1.77
CA GLN A 83 9.60 7.37 -1.32
C GLN A 83 8.40 6.59 -0.78
N GLN A 84 8.03 5.48 -1.42
CA GLN A 84 6.93 4.61 -0.98
C GLN A 84 7.20 4.02 0.40
N GLU A 85 8.42 3.54 0.64
CA GLU A 85 8.82 3.00 1.95
C GLU A 85 8.87 4.11 3.02
N ASP A 86 9.47 5.26 2.70
CA ASP A 86 9.53 6.41 3.61
C ASP A 86 8.13 6.95 3.95
N ALA A 87 7.19 6.92 3.01
CA ALA A 87 5.80 7.32 3.26
C ALA A 87 5.07 6.28 4.12
N ARG A 88 5.36 4.99 3.92
CA ARG A 88 4.81 3.91 4.74
C ARG A 88 5.27 4.03 6.19
N HIS A 89 6.58 4.20 6.42
CA HIS A 89 7.14 4.37 7.77
C HIS A 89 6.56 5.60 8.46
N ARG A 90 6.53 6.76 7.78
CA ARG A 90 5.92 7.97 8.34
C ARG A 90 4.46 7.78 8.72
N PHE A 91 3.68 7.12 7.86
CA PHE A 91 2.28 6.84 8.15
C PHE A 91 2.10 5.90 9.35
N GLU A 92 2.91 4.83 9.44
CA GLU A 92 2.91 3.91 10.57
C GLU A 92 3.30 4.61 11.88
N ASP A 93 4.34 5.45 11.85
CA ASP A 93 4.82 6.19 13.01
C ASP A 93 3.81 7.26 13.46
N ASP A 94 3.20 8.00 12.52
CA ASP A 94 2.13 8.97 12.80
C ASP A 94 0.94 8.31 13.49
N ILE A 95 0.55 7.10 13.07
CA ILE A 95 -0.51 6.36 13.74
C ILE A 95 -0.06 5.95 15.14
N ARG A 96 1.12 5.33 15.29
CA ARG A 96 1.61 4.84 16.58
C ARG A 96 1.75 5.96 17.61
N ALA A 97 2.25 7.12 17.21
CA ALA A 97 2.45 8.27 18.09
C ALA A 97 1.14 8.75 18.77
N GLY A 98 -0.01 8.58 18.09
CA GLY A 98 -1.32 8.92 18.62
C GLY A 98 -1.99 7.83 19.47
N LEU A 99 -1.35 6.67 19.66
CA LEU A 99 -1.90 5.51 20.34
C LEU A 99 -1.15 5.20 21.63
N SER A 100 -1.88 4.80 22.68
CA SER A 100 -1.27 4.19 23.88
C SER A 100 -0.58 2.86 23.54
N PRO A 101 0.38 2.39 24.36
CA PRO A 101 1.03 1.10 24.13
C PRO A 101 0.05 -0.07 23.99
N ALA A 102 -1.03 -0.08 24.78
CA ALA A 102 -2.09 -1.08 24.68
C ALA A 102 -2.83 -1.03 23.32
N GLN A 103 -3.09 0.18 22.80
CA GLN A 103 -3.71 0.36 21.49
C GLN A 103 -2.75 0.00 20.35
N GLN A 104 -1.45 0.30 20.49
CA GLN A 104 -0.42 -0.12 19.54
C GLN A 104 -0.33 -1.66 19.46
N ALA A 105 -0.35 -2.36 20.60
CA ALA A 105 -0.37 -3.82 20.63
C ALA A 105 -1.63 -4.40 19.98
N ARG A 106 -2.81 -3.83 20.24
CA ARG A 106 -4.06 -4.23 19.55
C ARG A 106 -4.00 -4.01 18.05
N LEU A 107 -3.38 -2.91 17.60
CA LEU A 107 -3.19 -2.64 16.18
C LEU A 107 -2.33 -3.71 15.51
N ILE A 108 -1.23 -4.12 16.16
CA ILE A 108 -0.36 -5.20 15.66
C ILE A 108 -1.16 -6.50 15.49
N LEU A 109 -1.87 -6.93 16.54
CA LEU A 109 -2.68 -8.16 16.50
C LEU A 109 -3.80 -8.10 15.44
N MET A 110 -4.43 -6.93 15.28
CA MET A 110 -5.47 -6.73 14.27
C MET A 110 -4.91 -6.82 12.85
N VAL A 111 -3.72 -6.28 12.60
CA VAL A 111 -3.05 -6.34 11.29
C VAL A 111 -2.65 -7.78 10.96
N ASP A 112 -2.13 -8.54 11.92
CA ASP A 112 -1.77 -9.95 11.73
C ASP A 112 -2.98 -10.81 11.38
N ASP A 113 -4.10 -10.64 12.09
CA ASP A 113 -5.36 -11.34 11.80
C ASP A 113 -5.90 -10.99 10.41
N LEU A 114 -5.85 -9.71 10.02
CA LEU A 114 -6.24 -9.26 8.68
C LEU A 114 -5.37 -9.89 7.59
N ASN A 115 -4.05 -9.89 7.76
CA ASN A 115 -3.11 -10.49 6.81
C ASN A 115 -3.38 -11.99 6.64
N LYS A 116 -3.64 -12.70 7.74
CA LYS A 116 -3.97 -14.12 7.73
C LYS A 116 -5.25 -14.38 6.92
N LYS A 117 -6.32 -13.63 7.19
CA LYS A 117 -7.60 -13.72 6.45
C LYS A 117 -7.46 -13.42 4.96
N ILE A 118 -6.63 -12.44 4.58
CA ILE A 118 -6.36 -12.13 3.17
C ILE A 118 -5.63 -13.30 2.50
N LEU A 119 -4.61 -13.85 3.15
CA LEU A 119 -3.86 -14.99 2.62
C LEU A 119 -4.76 -16.23 2.44
N ASP A 120 -5.64 -16.50 3.40
CA ASP A 120 -6.58 -17.61 3.34
C ASP A 120 -7.61 -17.41 2.21
N ALA A 121 -8.19 -16.21 2.07
CA ALA A 121 -9.09 -15.89 0.96
C ALA A 121 -8.41 -16.00 -0.43
N LEU A 122 -7.13 -15.65 -0.53
CA LEU A 122 -6.35 -15.82 -1.77
C LEU A 122 -6.05 -17.30 -2.06
N ARG A 123 -5.89 -18.13 -1.04
CA ARG A 123 -5.72 -19.60 -1.19
C ARG A 123 -7.01 -20.25 -1.65
N GLU A 124 -8.14 -19.90 -1.04
CA GLU A 124 -9.48 -20.39 -1.40
C GLU A 124 -9.81 -20.06 -2.86
N ARG A 125 -9.62 -18.80 -3.29
CA ARG A 125 -9.82 -18.41 -4.70
C ARG A 125 -8.91 -19.15 -5.70
N ARG A 126 -7.72 -19.57 -5.29
CA ARG A 126 -6.82 -20.37 -6.15
C ARG A 126 -7.26 -21.83 -6.22
N GLN A 127 -7.88 -22.36 -5.18
CA GLN A 127 -8.44 -23.72 -5.17
C GLN A 127 -9.72 -23.78 -6.02
N GLU A 128 -10.61 -22.79 -5.90
CA GLU A 128 -11.81 -22.66 -6.73
C GLU A 128 -11.50 -22.57 -8.24
N ARG A 129 -10.41 -21.89 -8.62
CA ARG A 129 -9.96 -21.78 -10.02
C ARG A 129 -9.22 -23.01 -10.56
N ARG A 130 -8.85 -23.98 -9.71
CA ARG A 130 -8.19 -25.25 -10.12
C ARG A 130 -9.13 -26.45 -10.10
N GLY A 131 -10.37 -26.27 -9.62
CA GLY A 131 -11.42 -27.29 -9.61
C GLY A 131 -12.36 -27.25 -10.83
N PHE A 132 -12.01 -26.51 -11.87
CA PHE A 132 -12.67 -26.48 -13.18
C PHE A 132 -11.68 -26.84 -14.27
#